data_AF-A0A6G3Z7Z6-F1
#
_entry.id   AF-A0A6G3Z7Z6-F1
#
_cell.length_a   1.000
_cell.length_b   1.000
_cell.length_c   1.000
_cell.angle_alpha   90.00
_cell.angle_beta   90.00
_cell.angle_gamma   90.00
#
_symmetry.space_group_name_H-M   'P 1'
#
loop_
_entity.id
_entity.type
_entity.pdbx_description
1 polymer ?
#
loop_
_entity_poly.entity_id
_entity_poly.type
_entity_poly.pdbx_seq_one_letter_code
_entity_poly.pdbx_strand_id
1 'polypeptide(L)'
;MASDMAGLLRALKRWRKGIKQIRKKGHSAQEPDHKIEQAREEVLAYLSSEAIADDLDSLIQKAIAPDSTSVETIRETLIKQPEPIVAVELKTIHPLAVSQKDLEKLIGTVLKTPDKEKPIANSQELKQMMIQLSLVIPEEYKAAAVLSRKPKKRRKRDLTLGTLQTVIGLGLLAGNSQLDASAADYSYILGGNALILAMQNLVGLLENQPHRDSP
;
A
#
# COMPACT_ATOMS: atom_id res chain seq x y z
N MET A 1 -18.64 3.31 -13.96
CA MET A 1 -17.34 2.59 -13.99
C MET A 1 -16.21 3.44 -13.39
N ALA A 2 -15.90 4.64 -13.91
CA ALA A 2 -14.93 5.57 -13.26
C ALA A 2 -15.29 5.99 -11.80
N SER A 3 -16.52 5.74 -11.32
CA SER A 3 -16.97 6.09 -9.97
C SER A 3 -16.43 5.18 -8.88
N ASP A 4 -16.20 3.90 -9.18
CA ASP A 4 -16.01 2.87 -8.15
C ASP A 4 -14.54 2.78 -7.76
N MET A 5 -13.64 2.87 -8.74
CA MET A 5 -12.20 3.00 -8.49
C MET A 5 -11.87 4.31 -7.76
N ALA A 6 -12.48 5.42 -8.15
CA ALA A 6 -12.38 6.68 -7.40
C ALA A 6 -12.99 6.57 -5.99
N GLY A 7 -13.99 5.71 -5.80
CA GLY A 7 -14.55 5.31 -4.51
C GLY A 7 -13.51 4.61 -3.64
N LEU A 8 -12.87 3.57 -4.18
CA LEU A 8 -11.78 2.82 -3.54
C LEU A 8 -10.63 3.75 -3.09
N LEU A 9 -10.14 4.61 -3.98
CA LEU A 9 -9.07 5.56 -3.64
C LEU A 9 -9.49 6.55 -2.54
N ARG A 10 -10.75 7.01 -2.54
CA ARG A 10 -11.27 7.87 -1.45
C ARG A 10 -11.37 7.11 -0.12
N ALA A 11 -11.81 5.86 -0.15
CA ALA A 11 -11.87 5.00 1.04
C ALA A 11 -10.47 4.75 1.61
N LEU A 12 -9.48 4.42 0.76
CA LEU A 12 -8.07 4.29 1.15
C LEU A 12 -7.51 5.57 1.77
N LYS A 13 -7.85 6.75 1.24
CA LYS A 13 -7.48 8.03 1.84
C LYS A 13 -8.10 8.24 3.23
N ARG A 14 -9.37 7.89 3.41
CA ARG A 14 -10.05 7.96 4.71
C ARG A 14 -9.36 7.03 5.72
N TRP A 15 -9.08 5.80 5.31
CA TRP A 15 -8.35 4.82 6.13
C TRP A 15 -6.96 5.34 6.53
N ARG A 16 -6.14 5.81 5.56
CA ARG A 16 -4.82 6.45 5.83
C ARG A 16 -4.92 7.61 6.82
N LYS A 17 -5.93 8.47 6.68
CA LYS A 17 -6.16 9.61 7.58
C LYS A 17 -6.48 9.14 8.99
N GLY A 18 -7.33 8.13 9.13
CA GLY A 18 -7.66 7.52 10.41
C GLY A 18 -6.43 6.95 11.12
N ILE A 19 -5.61 6.14 10.43
CA ILE A 19 -4.35 5.61 10.98
C ILE A 19 -3.40 6.74 11.44
N LYS A 20 -3.29 7.83 10.66
CA LYS A 20 -2.49 9.00 11.07
C LYS A 20 -3.01 9.68 12.34
N GLN A 21 -4.30 9.57 12.67
CA GLN A 21 -4.89 10.11 13.89
C GLN A 21 -4.54 9.26 15.12
N ILE A 22 -4.56 7.91 15.02
CA ILE A 22 -4.08 7.01 16.09
C ILE A 22 -2.67 7.43 16.53
N ARG A 23 -1.79 7.69 15.57
CA ARG A 23 -0.41 8.12 15.83
C ARG A 23 -0.32 9.36 16.72
N LYS A 24 -1.24 10.32 16.54
CA LYS A 24 -1.24 11.64 17.19
C LYS A 24 -1.95 11.65 18.54
N LYS A 25 -3.11 11.00 18.67
CA LYS A 25 -3.99 11.14 19.84
C LYS A 25 -3.73 10.14 20.98
N GLY A 26 -2.98 9.05 20.74
CA GLY A 26 -2.84 8.01 21.77
C GLY A 26 -4.16 7.25 22.01
N HIS A 27 -4.14 6.21 22.86
CA HIS A 27 -5.20 5.17 22.99
C HIS A 27 -6.60 5.66 23.41
N SER A 28 -6.82 6.95 23.68
CA SER A 28 -7.97 7.38 24.47
C SER A 28 -9.22 7.78 23.68
N ALA A 29 -9.38 7.35 22.42
CA ALA A 29 -10.53 7.76 21.63
C ALA A 29 -11.13 6.57 20.87
N GLN A 30 -12.34 6.17 21.28
CA GLN A 30 -13.17 5.15 20.59
C GLN A 30 -13.61 5.61 19.18
N GLU A 31 -13.76 6.93 18.98
CA GLU A 31 -14.18 7.51 17.69
C GLU A 31 -13.24 7.32 16.50
N PRO A 32 -11.90 7.52 16.61
CA PRO A 32 -10.99 7.24 15.50
C PRO A 32 -10.97 5.76 15.11
N ASP A 33 -11.19 4.84 16.05
CA ASP A 33 -11.25 3.40 15.75
C ASP A 33 -12.46 3.06 14.88
N HIS A 34 -13.67 3.56 15.21
CA HIS A 34 -14.85 3.36 14.37
C HIS A 34 -14.68 3.94 12.95
N LYS A 35 -14.08 5.12 12.80
CA LYS A 35 -13.85 5.73 11.48
C LYS A 35 -12.80 4.98 10.65
N ILE A 36 -11.83 4.35 11.31
CA ILE A 36 -10.84 3.50 10.65
C ILE A 36 -11.47 2.20 10.20
N GLU A 37 -12.26 1.56 11.07
CA GLU A 37 -13.00 0.34 10.75
C GLU A 37 -13.97 0.56 9.60
N GLN A 38 -14.79 1.62 9.65
CA GLN A 38 -15.70 1.94 8.55
C GLN A 38 -14.94 2.16 7.23
N ALA A 39 -13.84 2.90 7.24
CA ALA A 39 -13.05 3.12 6.03
C ALA A 39 -12.35 1.84 5.54
N ARG A 40 -11.96 0.94 6.45
CA ARG A 40 -11.43 -0.39 6.12
C ARG A 40 -12.50 -1.25 5.46
N GLU A 41 -13.69 -1.32 6.04
CA GLU A 41 -14.83 -2.06 5.50
C GLU A 41 -15.22 -1.55 4.12
N GLU A 42 -15.25 -0.24 3.91
CA GLU A 42 -15.47 0.35 2.59
C GLU A 42 -14.41 -0.10 1.57
N VAL A 43 -13.12 -0.07 1.92
CA VAL A 43 -12.05 -0.55 1.04
C VAL A 43 -12.25 -2.02 0.69
N LEU A 44 -12.55 -2.86 1.69
CA LEU A 44 -12.79 -4.29 1.48
C LEU A 44 -14.04 -4.56 0.66
N ALA A 45 -15.10 -3.77 0.82
CA ALA A 45 -16.31 -3.84 0.01
C ALA A 45 -16.00 -3.52 -1.46
N TYR A 46 -15.23 -2.45 -1.72
CA TYR A 46 -14.78 -2.13 -3.08
C TYR A 46 -13.91 -3.25 -3.67
N LEU A 47 -12.92 -3.76 -2.93
CA LEU A 47 -12.09 -4.89 -3.39
C LEU A 47 -12.87 -6.20 -3.55
N SER A 48 -14.11 -6.28 -3.04
CA SER A 48 -15.01 -7.42 -3.21
C SER A 48 -16.05 -7.20 -4.31
N SER A 49 -16.09 -6.00 -4.90
CA SER A 49 -16.94 -5.72 -6.04
C SER A 49 -16.37 -6.42 -7.27
N GLU A 50 -17.21 -7.18 -7.97
CA GLU A 50 -16.85 -7.90 -9.20
C GLU A 50 -16.21 -6.96 -10.23
N ALA A 51 -16.82 -5.78 -10.46
CA ALA A 51 -16.29 -4.80 -11.41
C ALA A 51 -14.87 -4.30 -11.05
N ILE A 52 -14.56 -4.12 -9.77
CA ILE A 52 -13.20 -3.71 -9.34
C ILE A 52 -12.24 -4.88 -9.41
N ALA A 53 -12.68 -6.08 -9.04
CA ALA A 53 -11.87 -7.29 -9.14
C ALA A 53 -11.45 -7.54 -10.59
N ASP A 54 -12.39 -7.44 -11.53
CA ASP A 54 -12.14 -7.59 -12.98
C ASP A 54 -11.15 -6.53 -13.51
N ASP A 55 -11.34 -5.26 -13.13
CA ASP A 55 -10.43 -4.17 -13.52
C ASP A 55 -9.00 -4.42 -13.00
N LEU A 56 -8.87 -4.87 -11.74
CA LEU A 56 -7.59 -5.18 -11.13
C LEU A 56 -6.93 -6.42 -11.76
N ASP A 57 -7.70 -7.48 -11.99
CA ASP A 57 -7.21 -8.69 -12.62
C ASP A 57 -6.80 -8.43 -14.07
N SER A 58 -7.52 -7.58 -14.81
CA SER A 58 -7.10 -7.16 -16.16
C SER A 58 -5.77 -6.43 -16.14
N LEU A 59 -5.51 -5.55 -15.16
CA LEU A 59 -4.21 -4.90 -15.00
C LEU A 59 -3.11 -5.91 -14.71
N ILE A 60 -3.35 -6.83 -13.77
CA ILE A 60 -2.37 -7.84 -13.39
C ILE A 60 -2.04 -8.74 -14.58
N GLN A 61 -3.05 -9.19 -15.34
CA GLN A 61 -2.86 -10.01 -16.53
C GLN A 61 -2.03 -9.30 -17.60
N LYS A 62 -2.25 -8.00 -17.84
CA LYS A 62 -1.42 -7.21 -18.76
C LYS A 62 0.03 -7.13 -18.28
N ALA A 63 0.24 -6.86 -17.00
CA ALA A 63 1.58 -6.65 -16.46
C ALA A 63 2.41 -7.95 -16.35
N ILE A 64 1.77 -9.12 -16.27
CA ILE A 64 2.47 -10.43 -16.25
C ILE A 64 2.56 -11.09 -17.64
N ALA A 65 2.01 -10.47 -18.68
CA ALA A 65 2.04 -10.98 -20.03
C ALA A 65 3.47 -11.04 -20.58
N PRO A 66 3.79 -11.96 -21.51
CA PRO A 66 5.16 -12.13 -22.02
C PRO A 66 5.74 -10.89 -22.73
N ASP A 67 4.87 -10.01 -23.22
CA ASP A 67 5.19 -8.76 -23.90
C ASP A 67 5.27 -7.55 -22.97
N SER A 68 5.11 -7.75 -21.65
CA SER A 68 5.23 -6.68 -20.67
C SER A 68 6.68 -6.22 -20.49
N THR A 69 6.85 -5.00 -20.01
CA THR A 69 8.16 -4.40 -19.76
C THR A 69 8.87 -5.16 -18.65
N SER A 70 10.11 -5.61 -18.90
CA SER A 70 10.86 -6.34 -17.86
C SER A 70 11.15 -5.48 -16.64
N VAL A 71 11.25 -6.13 -15.47
CA VAL A 71 11.54 -5.45 -14.20
C VAL A 71 12.87 -4.72 -14.24
N GLU A 72 13.89 -5.29 -14.89
CA GLU A 72 15.20 -4.65 -15.09
C GLU A 72 15.06 -3.36 -15.88
N THR A 73 14.26 -3.38 -16.95
CA THR A 73 14.01 -2.20 -17.79
C THR A 73 13.29 -1.12 -16.98
N ILE A 74 12.27 -1.49 -16.23
CA ILE A 74 11.55 -0.58 -15.34
C ILE A 74 12.49 0.06 -14.31
N ARG A 75 13.38 -0.73 -13.69
CA ARG A 75 14.38 -0.21 -12.73
C ARG A 75 15.35 0.76 -13.39
N GLU A 76 15.87 0.41 -14.56
CA GLU A 76 16.76 1.29 -15.30
C GLU A 76 16.09 2.63 -15.63
N THR A 77 14.84 2.61 -16.08
CA THR A 77 14.08 3.83 -16.35
C THR A 77 13.86 4.64 -15.09
N LEU A 78 13.46 4.01 -13.97
CA LEU A 78 13.28 4.69 -12.69
C LEU A 78 14.57 5.31 -12.14
N ILE A 79 15.74 4.75 -12.48
CA ILE A 79 17.05 5.31 -12.10
C ILE A 79 17.45 6.47 -13.01
N LYS A 80 17.24 6.33 -14.32
CA LYS A 80 17.70 7.29 -15.33
C LYS A 80 16.77 8.50 -15.46
N GLN A 81 15.45 8.28 -15.42
CA GLN A 81 14.41 9.27 -15.72
C GLN A 81 13.12 8.99 -14.93
N PRO A 82 13.10 9.19 -13.60
CA PRO A 82 11.92 8.92 -12.78
C PRO A 82 10.77 9.93 -12.99
N GLU A 83 11.05 11.15 -13.45
CA GLU A 83 10.09 12.27 -13.43
C GLU A 83 8.82 12.01 -14.24
N PRO A 84 8.87 11.45 -15.47
CA PRO A 84 7.67 11.15 -16.25
C PRO A 84 6.78 10.12 -15.55
N ILE A 85 7.38 9.09 -14.95
CA ILE A 85 6.67 8.03 -14.22
C ILE A 85 6.01 8.63 -12.98
N VAL A 86 6.77 9.40 -12.19
CA VAL A 86 6.23 10.09 -11.00
C VAL A 86 5.05 10.99 -11.35
N ALA A 87 5.11 11.72 -12.45
CA ALA A 87 4.02 12.60 -12.89
C ALA A 87 2.75 11.82 -13.26
N VAL A 88 2.87 10.73 -14.01
CA VAL A 88 1.75 9.85 -14.38
C VAL A 88 1.12 9.24 -13.12
N GLU A 89 1.94 8.66 -12.25
CA GLU A 89 1.46 7.97 -11.05
C GLU A 89 0.79 8.93 -10.06
N LEU A 90 1.32 10.13 -9.86
CA LEU A 90 0.67 11.13 -9.01
C LEU A 90 -0.68 11.58 -9.55
N LYS A 91 -0.84 11.62 -10.87
CA LYS A 91 -2.10 11.97 -11.52
C LYS A 91 -3.15 10.89 -11.27
N THR A 92 -2.78 9.62 -11.37
CA THR A 92 -3.72 8.49 -11.23
C THR A 92 -4.11 8.25 -9.78
N ILE A 93 -3.17 8.42 -8.86
CA ILE A 93 -3.46 8.32 -7.42
C ILE A 93 -3.87 9.65 -6.78
N HIS A 94 -4.17 10.69 -7.58
CA HIS A 94 -4.51 12.03 -7.09
C HIS A 94 -5.57 12.02 -5.97
N PRO A 95 -6.65 11.20 -6.03
CA PRO A 95 -7.62 11.13 -4.95
C PRO A 95 -7.02 10.80 -3.58
N LEU A 96 -5.91 10.04 -3.51
CA LEU A 96 -5.17 9.72 -2.28
C LEU A 96 -4.44 10.90 -1.66
N ALA A 97 -4.23 11.99 -2.41
CA ALA A 97 -3.44 13.15 -1.99
C ALA A 97 -2.04 12.75 -1.46
N VAL A 98 -1.35 11.89 -2.21
CA VAL A 98 0.05 11.53 -1.99
C VAL A 98 0.91 12.66 -2.53
N SER A 99 1.94 13.06 -1.78
CA SER A 99 2.90 14.06 -2.28
C SER A 99 3.93 13.40 -3.18
N GLN A 100 4.53 14.18 -4.08
CA GLN A 100 5.66 13.72 -4.89
C GLN A 100 6.77 13.10 -4.04
N LYS A 101 7.15 13.77 -2.94
CA LYS A 101 8.15 13.27 -2.00
C LYS A 101 7.78 11.93 -1.36
N ASP A 102 6.50 11.67 -1.08
CA ASP A 102 6.06 10.39 -0.54
C ASP A 102 6.22 9.27 -1.59
N LEU A 103 5.94 9.55 -2.87
CA LEU A 103 6.10 8.61 -3.98
C LEU A 103 7.57 8.36 -4.32
N GLU A 104 8.41 9.41 -4.41
CA GLU A 104 9.86 9.28 -4.62
C GLU A 104 10.51 8.46 -3.50
N LYS A 105 10.06 8.65 -2.25
CA LYS A 105 10.53 7.84 -1.13
C LYS A 105 10.15 6.37 -1.29
N LEU A 106 8.95 6.08 -1.82
CA LEU A 106 8.55 4.73 -2.13
C LEU A 106 9.45 4.12 -3.22
N ILE A 107 9.61 4.81 -4.35
CA ILE A 107 10.47 4.38 -5.46
C ILE A 107 11.88 4.10 -4.96
N GLY A 108 12.48 5.03 -4.21
CA GLY A 108 13.80 4.84 -3.63
C GLY A 108 13.89 3.71 -2.61
N THR A 109 12.77 3.25 -2.04
CA THR A 109 12.72 2.05 -1.19
C THR A 109 12.67 0.79 -2.03
N VAL A 110 11.78 0.75 -3.03
CA VAL A 110 11.63 -0.37 -3.99
C VAL A 110 12.94 -0.63 -4.74
N LEU A 111 13.59 0.42 -5.26
CA LEU A 111 14.88 0.31 -5.95
C LEU A 111 16.02 -0.27 -5.09
N LYS A 112 15.93 -0.17 -3.76
CA LYS A 112 16.95 -0.70 -2.84
C LYS A 112 16.70 -2.15 -2.43
N THR A 113 15.55 -2.69 -2.77
CA THR A 113 15.16 -4.06 -2.45
C THR A 113 15.17 -4.91 -3.72
N PRO A 114 15.46 -6.22 -3.60
CA PRO A 114 15.22 -7.14 -4.70
C PRO A 114 13.72 -7.15 -5.02
N ASP A 115 13.37 -6.89 -6.27
CA ASP A 115 11.98 -6.94 -6.72
C ASP A 115 11.54 -8.38 -6.93
N LYS A 116 10.26 -8.65 -6.70
CA LYS A 116 9.62 -9.83 -7.29
C LYS A 116 9.20 -9.50 -8.70
N GLU A 117 9.53 -10.38 -9.64
CA GLU A 117 9.14 -10.27 -11.05
C GLU A 117 7.61 -10.27 -11.21
N LYS A 118 6.91 -11.05 -10.38
CA LYS A 118 5.45 -11.11 -10.31
C LYS A 118 5.01 -10.94 -8.87
N PRO A 119 4.86 -9.68 -8.40
CA PRO A 119 4.61 -9.42 -6.98
C PRO A 119 3.22 -9.87 -6.50
N ILE A 120 2.19 -9.86 -7.37
CA ILE A 120 0.81 -10.19 -6.98
C ILE A 120 0.14 -10.97 -8.11
N ALA A 121 -0.40 -12.15 -7.81
CA ALA A 121 -0.97 -13.03 -8.83
C ALA A 121 -2.38 -12.62 -9.29
N ASN A 122 -3.19 -12.02 -8.41
CA ASN A 122 -4.59 -11.65 -8.70
C ASN A 122 -5.18 -10.69 -7.65
N SER A 123 -6.37 -10.17 -7.95
CA SER A 123 -7.19 -9.29 -7.11
C SER A 123 -7.52 -9.91 -5.74
N GLN A 124 -7.70 -11.23 -5.68
CA GLN A 124 -7.97 -11.94 -4.43
C GLN A 124 -6.74 -11.92 -3.50
N GLU A 125 -5.52 -12.10 -4.03
CA GLU A 125 -4.30 -11.96 -3.25
C GLU A 125 -4.15 -10.53 -2.72
N LEU A 126 -4.43 -9.53 -3.55
CA LEU A 126 -4.43 -8.12 -3.13
C LEU A 126 -5.40 -7.86 -1.97
N LYS A 127 -6.61 -8.41 -2.05
CA LYS A 127 -7.61 -8.34 -0.98
C LYS A 127 -7.11 -8.99 0.31
N GLN A 128 -6.49 -10.16 0.24
CA GLN A 128 -5.93 -10.83 1.42
C GLN A 128 -4.79 -10.02 2.06
N MET A 129 -3.90 -9.45 1.25
CA MET A 129 -2.84 -8.55 1.75
C MET A 129 -3.44 -7.33 2.45
N MET A 130 -4.49 -6.72 1.88
CA MET A 130 -5.19 -5.60 2.52
C MET A 130 -5.81 -6.01 3.86
N ILE A 131 -6.48 -7.16 3.93
CA ILE A 131 -7.04 -7.68 5.19
C ILE A 131 -5.94 -7.79 6.25
N GLN A 132 -4.85 -8.49 5.94
CA GLN A 132 -3.74 -8.70 6.88
C GLN A 132 -3.12 -7.38 7.35
N LEU A 133 -2.75 -6.49 6.41
CA LEU A 133 -2.16 -5.19 6.74
C LEU A 133 -3.11 -4.33 7.56
N SER A 134 -4.41 -4.36 7.23
CA SER A 134 -5.42 -3.55 7.91
C SER A 134 -5.67 -3.96 9.36
N LEU A 135 -5.48 -5.24 9.69
CA LEU A 135 -5.54 -5.74 11.06
C LEU A 135 -4.25 -5.44 11.84
N VAL A 136 -3.10 -5.62 11.21
CA VAL A 136 -1.80 -5.49 11.88
C VAL A 136 -1.44 -4.03 12.18
N ILE A 137 -1.69 -3.11 11.26
CA ILE A 137 -1.25 -1.71 11.39
C ILE A 137 -1.82 -1.02 12.65
N PRO A 138 -3.14 -1.05 12.92
CA PRO A 138 -3.70 -0.45 14.13
C PRO A 138 -3.13 -1.07 15.41
N GLU A 139 -3.07 -2.40 15.50
CA GLU A 139 -2.57 -3.12 16.66
C GLU A 139 -1.09 -2.80 16.94
N GLU A 140 -0.29 -2.68 15.90
CA GLU A 140 1.11 -2.28 16.04
C GLU A 140 1.30 -0.83 16.48
N TYR A 141 0.43 0.07 16.00
CA TYR A 141 0.42 1.44 16.53
C TYR A 141 0.03 1.49 18.01
N LYS A 142 -0.85 0.58 18.44
CA LYS A 142 -1.21 0.43 19.85
C LYS A 142 -0.03 -0.10 20.67
N ALA A 143 0.56 -1.22 20.26
CA ALA A 143 1.73 -1.81 20.91
C ALA A 143 2.93 -0.85 20.99
N ALA A 144 3.16 -0.04 19.94
CA ALA A 144 4.23 0.96 19.95
C ALA A 144 4.04 2.06 21.00
N ALA A 145 2.82 2.30 21.49
CA ALA A 145 2.54 3.38 22.44
C ALA A 145 3.10 3.13 23.83
N VAL A 146 3.18 1.86 24.26
CA VAL A 146 3.67 1.46 25.58
C VAL A 146 5.20 1.28 25.63
N LEU A 147 5.88 1.39 24.49
CA LEU A 147 7.34 1.29 24.42
C LEU A 147 8.06 2.53 25.00
N SER A 148 9.28 2.32 25.47
CA SER A 148 10.19 3.39 25.88
C SER A 148 10.58 4.31 24.71
N ARG A 149 11.01 5.55 25.02
CA ARG A 149 11.12 6.66 24.05
C ARG A 149 11.88 6.32 22.75
N LYS A 150 13.07 5.70 22.84
CA LYS A 150 13.92 5.39 21.68
C LYS A 150 13.30 4.28 20.79
N PRO A 151 12.95 3.08 21.33
CA PRO A 151 12.22 2.05 20.58
C PRO A 151 10.89 2.54 20.00
N LYS A 152 10.10 3.28 20.77
CA LYS A 152 8.83 3.89 20.33
C LYS A 152 8.99 4.77 19.10
N LYS A 153 10.01 5.64 19.08
CA LYS A 153 10.29 6.52 17.94
C LYS A 153 10.64 5.71 16.68
N ARG A 154 11.47 4.67 16.82
CA ARG A 154 11.82 3.77 15.72
C ARG A 154 10.58 3.02 15.20
N ARG A 155 9.84 2.34 16.08
CA ARG A 155 8.63 1.58 15.71
C ARG A 155 7.60 2.46 15.00
N LYS A 156 7.28 3.64 15.54
CA LYS A 156 6.34 4.58 14.89
C LYS A 156 6.79 5.03 13.50
N ARG A 157 8.10 5.17 13.26
CA ARG A 157 8.63 5.51 11.94
C ARG A 157 8.41 4.37 10.95
N ASP A 158 8.72 3.14 11.36
CA ASP A 158 8.59 1.95 10.52
C ASP A 158 7.12 1.67 10.20
N LEU A 159 6.21 1.82 11.18
CA LEU A 159 4.76 1.75 10.96
C LEU A 159 4.23 2.83 10.02
N THR A 160 4.79 4.05 10.11
CA THR A 160 4.42 5.14 9.19
C THR A 160 4.86 4.81 7.76
N LEU A 161 6.02 4.17 7.60
CA LEU A 161 6.50 3.73 6.30
C LEU A 161 5.64 2.58 5.75
N GLY A 162 5.37 1.55 6.56
CA GLY A 162 4.52 0.43 6.16
C GLY A 162 3.12 0.88 5.75
N THR A 163 2.47 1.74 6.55
CA THR A 163 1.16 2.33 6.19
C THR A 163 1.22 3.12 4.89
N LEU A 164 2.32 3.86 4.65
CA LEU A 164 2.51 4.60 3.41
C LEU A 164 2.62 3.65 2.22
N GLN A 165 3.44 2.60 2.34
CA GLN A 165 3.64 1.57 1.34
C GLN A 165 2.33 0.84 1.02
N THR A 166 1.54 0.47 2.03
CA THR A 166 0.22 -0.15 1.82
C THR A 166 -0.70 0.74 1.00
N VAL A 167 -0.85 2.01 1.40
CA VAL A 167 -1.83 2.91 0.77
C VAL A 167 -1.40 3.30 -0.64
N ILE A 168 -0.11 3.61 -0.85
CA ILE A 168 0.38 3.93 -2.18
C ILE A 168 0.34 2.67 -3.04
N GLY A 169 0.75 1.51 -2.54
CA GLY A 169 0.79 0.28 -3.33
C GLY A 169 -0.59 -0.16 -3.83
N LEU A 170 -1.59 -0.19 -2.94
CA LEU A 170 -2.99 -0.39 -3.33
C LEU A 170 -3.49 0.71 -4.28
N GLY A 171 -3.08 1.95 -4.03
CA GLY A 171 -3.42 3.10 -4.86
C GLY A 171 -2.92 3.01 -6.28
N LEU A 172 -1.67 2.59 -6.48
CA LEU A 172 -1.04 2.45 -7.79
C LEU A 172 -1.71 1.32 -8.59
N LEU A 173 -1.98 0.17 -7.96
CA LEU A 173 -2.67 -0.95 -8.59
C LEU A 173 -4.11 -0.57 -8.98
N ALA A 174 -4.81 0.14 -8.11
CA ALA A 174 -6.17 0.60 -8.34
C ALA A 174 -6.26 1.71 -9.39
N GLY A 175 -5.49 2.78 -9.21
CA GLY A 175 -5.57 4.01 -10.00
C GLY A 175 -5.15 3.85 -11.46
N ASN A 176 -4.33 2.84 -11.75
CA ASN A 176 -3.80 2.61 -13.09
C ASN A 176 -4.43 1.42 -13.82
N SER A 177 -5.44 0.77 -13.22
CA SER A 177 -6.21 -0.32 -13.85
C SER A 177 -6.86 0.06 -15.19
N GLN A 178 -7.02 1.36 -15.43
CA GLN A 178 -7.64 1.91 -16.64
C GLN A 178 -6.64 2.58 -17.60
N LEU A 179 -5.33 2.43 -17.38
CA LEU A 179 -4.29 3.00 -18.24
C LEU A 179 -3.83 2.04 -19.35
N ASP A 180 -2.95 2.56 -20.23
CA ASP A 180 -2.22 1.77 -21.22
C ASP A 180 -1.25 0.78 -20.56
N ALA A 181 -0.77 -0.19 -21.36
CA ALA A 181 0.04 -1.30 -20.86
C ALA A 181 1.35 -0.85 -20.22
N SER A 182 2.02 0.17 -20.79
CA SER A 182 3.29 0.66 -20.27
C SER A 182 3.13 1.30 -18.88
N ALA A 183 2.10 2.12 -18.66
CA ALA A 183 1.85 2.67 -17.34
C ALA A 183 1.40 1.58 -16.34
N ALA A 184 0.62 0.60 -16.80
CA ALA A 184 0.20 -0.53 -15.96
C ALA A 184 1.39 -1.33 -15.42
N ASP A 185 2.44 -1.55 -16.21
CA ASP A 185 3.66 -2.26 -15.79
C ASP A 185 4.37 -1.54 -14.63
N TYR A 186 4.57 -0.22 -14.76
CA TYR A 186 5.20 0.59 -13.71
C TYR A 186 4.39 0.55 -12.42
N SER A 187 3.08 0.75 -12.52
CA SER A 187 2.18 0.77 -11.36
C SER A 187 2.10 -0.58 -10.67
N TYR A 188 2.11 -1.66 -11.46
CA TYR A 188 2.10 -3.02 -10.95
C TYR A 188 3.38 -3.36 -10.20
N ILE A 189 4.55 -3.10 -10.80
CA ILE A 189 5.84 -3.39 -10.16
C ILE A 189 6.05 -2.51 -8.93
N LEU A 190 5.81 -1.19 -9.02
CA LEU A 190 5.95 -0.29 -7.88
C LEU A 190 4.94 -0.61 -6.78
N GLY A 191 3.68 -0.80 -7.15
CA GLY A 191 2.59 -1.00 -6.20
C GLY A 191 2.63 -2.38 -5.54
N GLY A 192 2.91 -3.43 -6.30
CA GLY A 192 3.06 -4.78 -5.80
C GLY A 192 4.26 -4.93 -4.86
N ASN A 193 5.44 -4.45 -5.25
CA ASN A 193 6.62 -4.50 -4.37
C ASN A 193 6.43 -3.65 -3.11
N ALA A 194 5.76 -2.49 -3.20
CA ALA A 194 5.40 -1.71 -2.02
C ALA A 194 4.57 -2.52 -1.01
N LEU A 195 3.59 -3.29 -1.49
CA LEU A 195 2.73 -4.11 -0.63
C LEU A 195 3.47 -5.28 0.00
N ILE A 196 4.33 -5.96 -0.77
CA ILE A 196 5.18 -7.03 -0.24
C ILE A 196 6.10 -6.48 0.85
N LEU A 197 6.74 -5.33 0.63
CA LEU A 197 7.59 -4.71 1.63
C LEU A 197 6.80 -4.30 2.87
N ALA A 198 5.58 -3.78 2.71
CA ALA A 198 4.71 -3.49 3.84
C ALA A 198 4.40 -4.77 4.64
N MET A 199 4.07 -5.87 3.95
CA MET A 199 3.82 -7.18 4.56
C MET A 199 5.04 -7.70 5.33
N GLN A 200 6.21 -7.73 4.71
CA GLN A 200 7.44 -8.17 5.37
C GLN A 200 7.78 -7.31 6.59
N ASN A 201 7.64 -6.00 6.47
CA ASN A 201 7.96 -5.06 7.54
C ASN A 201 6.92 -5.04 8.66
N LEU A 202 5.67 -5.44 8.43
CA LEU A 202 4.61 -5.32 9.44
C LEU A 202 4.21 -6.69 9.99
N VAL A 203 4.03 -7.67 9.10
CA VAL A 203 3.64 -9.04 9.45
C VAL A 203 4.85 -9.90 9.79
N GLY A 204 5.96 -9.79 9.04
CA GLY A 204 7.20 -10.50 9.36
C GLY A 204 7.84 -10.08 10.71
N LEU A 205 7.43 -8.93 11.25
CA LEU A 205 7.81 -8.49 12.60
C LEU A 205 6.91 -9.07 13.71
N LEU A 206 5.82 -9.75 13.38
CA LEU A 206 5.01 -10.53 14.33
C LEU A 206 5.56 -11.95 14.50
N GLU A 207 5.98 -12.59 13.40
CA GLU A 207 6.54 -13.95 13.42
C GLU A 207 7.92 -14.03 14.11
N ASN A 208 8.67 -12.93 14.09
CA ASN A 208 9.98 -12.82 14.74
C ASN A 208 9.94 -12.17 16.13
N GLN A 209 8.75 -11.94 16.70
CA GLN A 209 8.68 -11.62 18.12
C GLN A 209 8.88 -12.93 18.90
N PRO A 210 9.94 -13.08 19.71
CA PRO A 210 9.97 -14.18 20.66
C PRO A 210 8.69 -14.07 21.48
N HIS A 211 7.99 -15.20 21.64
CA HIS A 211 6.83 -15.31 22.52
C HIS A 211 7.08 -14.42 23.74
N ARG A 212 6.32 -13.32 23.84
CA ARG A 212 6.27 -12.56 25.07
C ARG A 212 5.51 -13.44 26.04
N ASP A 213 6.24 -14.36 26.65
CA ASP A 213 5.85 -15.02 27.87
C ASP A 213 5.31 -13.93 28.79
N SER A 214 4.02 -14.03 29.05
CA SER A 214 3.30 -13.24 30.03
C SER A 214 2.44 -14.24 30.79
N PRO A 215 2.34 -14.12 32.12
CA PRO A 215 3.38 -14.00 33.14
C PRO A 215 3.88 -15.36 33.66
#